data_AF-A0A1Q7X2W8-F1
#
_entry.id   AF-A0A1Q7X2W8-F1
#
_cell.length_a   1.000
_cell.length_b   1.000
_cell.length_c   1.000
_cell.angle_alpha   90.00
_cell.angle_beta   90.00
_cell.angle_gamma   90.00
#
_symmetry.space_group_name_H-M   'P 1'
#
loop_
_entity.id
_entity.type
_entity.pdbx_description
1 polymer ?
#
loop_
_entity_poly.entity_id
_entity_poly.type
_entity_poly.pdbx_seq_one_letter_code
_entity_poly.pdbx_strand_id
1 'polypeptide(L)'
;MTPGFDNRTILGHEFAGVVAEVGADVEHVKTGQRVVCTSTISDGPCAHCRAGRVSQCLGRALFGYSGVYPRLDGGHAELVRVPHADRCLLALPDEVDDESAIFLADILPTGFGAVARGGVSAGDMVVVVGCGPVGLMAVMCAADIAGTLIAVDGVAERRKIAERLGAQAVAPEEATTVVADATAQLGADVVIEAAGSPGALDLALRLTRGRGLGSEIRHRIATSFLQQLRRGGSIQPASSPIDSRSMPRPRLIGSSTAAKRQR
;
A
#
# COMPACT_ATOMS: atom_id res chain seq x y z
N MET A 1 3.43 14.54 15.61
CA MET A 1 3.07 15.28 14.38
C MET A 1 4.20 15.06 13.38
N THR A 2 3.90 14.68 12.14
CA THR A 2 4.94 14.43 11.14
C THR A 2 5.75 15.71 10.90
N PRO A 3 7.09 15.68 11.05
CA PRO A 3 7.92 16.84 10.77
C PRO A 3 7.67 17.38 9.35
N GLY A 4 7.43 18.69 9.24
CA GLY A 4 7.19 19.36 7.96
C GLY A 4 5.80 19.18 7.35
N PHE A 5 4.84 18.61 8.09
CA PHE A 5 3.46 18.50 7.61
C PHE A 5 2.79 19.89 7.48
N ASP A 6 2.22 20.19 6.31
CA ASP A 6 1.43 21.39 6.05
C ASP A 6 -0.05 21.11 6.39
N ASN A 7 -0.59 21.82 7.37
CA ASN A 7 -1.98 21.68 7.83
C ASN A 7 -3.05 22.04 6.78
N ARG A 8 -2.65 22.60 5.62
CA ARG A 8 -3.56 22.83 4.48
C ARG A 8 -3.60 21.66 3.51
N THR A 9 -2.87 20.59 3.77
CA THR A 9 -2.90 19.37 2.96
C THR A 9 -4.28 18.73 3.04
N ILE A 10 -4.95 18.56 1.90
CA ILE A 10 -6.18 17.78 1.83
C ILE A 10 -5.82 16.32 2.08
N LEU A 11 -6.48 15.63 3.01
CA LEU A 11 -6.12 14.27 3.42
C LEU A 11 -6.65 13.19 2.45
N GLY A 12 -6.26 11.93 2.69
CA GLY A 12 -6.79 10.75 2.02
C GLY A 12 -5.94 10.23 0.86
N HIS A 13 -5.42 9.01 0.97
CA HIS A 13 -4.67 8.31 -0.10
C HIS A 13 -5.41 7.08 -0.65
N GLU A 14 -6.59 6.79 -0.15
CA GLU A 14 -7.43 5.70 -0.63
C GLU A 14 -8.63 6.35 -1.30
N PHE A 15 -8.69 6.31 -2.63
CA PHE A 15 -9.82 6.84 -3.39
C PHE A 15 -10.03 6.11 -4.73
N ALA A 16 -11.31 5.95 -5.07
CA ALA A 16 -11.80 5.55 -6.37
C ALA A 16 -12.79 6.63 -6.86
N GLY A 17 -13.01 6.71 -8.17
CA GLY A 17 -13.91 7.70 -8.73
C GLY A 17 -13.98 7.66 -10.25
N VAL A 18 -14.55 8.71 -10.84
CA VAL A 18 -14.70 8.87 -12.28
C VAL A 18 -13.72 9.93 -12.78
N VAL A 19 -12.99 9.63 -13.85
CA VAL A 19 -12.05 10.57 -14.47
C VAL A 19 -12.81 11.76 -15.03
N ALA A 20 -12.60 12.95 -14.47
CA ALA A 20 -13.22 14.19 -14.94
C ALA A 20 -12.54 14.76 -16.19
N GLU A 21 -11.20 14.77 -16.21
CA GLU A 21 -10.37 15.32 -17.29
C GLU A 21 -9.03 14.60 -17.32
N VAL A 22 -8.41 14.52 -18.50
CA VAL A 22 -7.06 13.96 -18.69
C VAL A 22 -6.15 14.95 -19.42
N GLY A 23 -4.85 14.91 -19.11
CA GLY A 23 -3.84 15.67 -19.82
C GLY A 23 -3.60 15.13 -21.23
N ALA A 24 -2.99 15.95 -22.10
CA ALA A 24 -2.74 15.59 -23.50
C ALA A 24 -1.82 14.36 -23.68
N ASP A 25 -0.93 14.11 -22.71
CA ASP A 25 0.04 13.00 -22.75
C ASP A 25 -0.45 11.75 -22.00
N VAL A 26 -1.74 11.69 -21.60
CA VAL A 26 -2.33 10.54 -20.91
C VAL A 26 -2.90 9.57 -21.96
N GLU A 27 -2.48 8.31 -21.90
CA GLU A 27 -2.75 7.33 -22.96
C GLU A 27 -3.71 6.20 -22.54
N HIS A 28 -3.76 5.82 -21.26
CA HIS A 28 -4.42 4.59 -20.80
C HIS A 28 -5.75 4.82 -20.08
N VAL A 29 -5.98 6.02 -19.55
CA VAL A 29 -7.24 6.39 -18.90
C VAL A 29 -7.96 7.51 -19.65
N LYS A 30 -9.29 7.52 -19.59
CA LYS A 30 -10.14 8.45 -20.37
C LYS A 30 -11.19 9.11 -19.48
N THR A 31 -11.61 10.32 -19.83
CA THR A 31 -12.75 11.00 -19.20
C THR A 31 -13.99 10.10 -19.19
N GLY A 32 -14.69 10.09 -18.05
CA GLY A 32 -15.88 9.26 -17.81
C GLY A 32 -15.58 7.84 -17.32
N GLN A 33 -14.31 7.42 -17.29
CA GLN A 33 -13.94 6.07 -16.86
C GLN A 33 -13.90 5.96 -15.33
N ARG A 34 -14.42 4.84 -14.80
CA ARG A 34 -14.25 4.47 -13.39
C ARG A 34 -12.83 3.98 -13.15
N VAL A 35 -12.19 4.51 -12.10
CA VAL A 35 -10.80 4.21 -11.76
C VAL A 35 -10.61 4.11 -10.26
N VAL A 36 -9.61 3.33 -9.83
CA VAL A 36 -9.01 3.38 -8.49
C VAL A 36 -7.59 3.93 -8.59
N CYS A 37 -7.19 4.74 -7.62
CA CYS A 37 -5.84 5.30 -7.56
C CYS A 37 -4.98 4.56 -6.54
N THR A 38 -3.72 4.29 -6.90
CA THR A 38 -2.71 3.84 -5.93
C THR A 38 -2.41 4.95 -4.91
N SER A 39 -2.09 4.56 -3.67
CA SER A 39 -1.79 5.50 -2.58
C SER A 39 -0.59 6.41 -2.84
N THR A 40 0.35 5.99 -3.68
CA THR A 40 1.55 6.76 -4.04
C THR A 40 1.69 6.91 -5.54
N ILE A 41 2.36 7.99 -5.97
CA ILE A 41 2.71 8.20 -7.37
C ILE A 41 4.07 7.58 -7.72
N SER A 42 4.23 7.20 -9.00
CA SER A 42 5.52 6.76 -9.55
C SER A 42 5.88 7.53 -10.82
N ASP A 43 7.15 7.90 -10.98
CA ASP A 43 7.61 8.72 -12.11
C ASP A 43 7.69 7.93 -13.42
N GLY A 44 8.14 6.68 -13.37
CA GLY A 44 8.43 5.83 -14.52
C GLY A 44 9.92 5.74 -14.93
N PRO A 45 10.62 6.85 -15.23
CA PRO A 45 11.96 6.77 -15.80
C PRO A 45 13.06 6.50 -14.77
N CYS A 46 12.81 6.60 -13.45
CA CYS A 46 13.88 6.35 -12.48
C CYS A 46 14.33 4.88 -12.43
N ALA A 47 15.52 4.62 -11.89
CA ALA A 47 16.10 3.27 -11.81
C ALA A 47 15.24 2.28 -10.99
N HIS A 48 14.51 2.77 -9.97
CA HIS A 48 13.60 1.92 -9.19
C HIS A 48 12.37 1.51 -10.00
N CYS A 49 11.73 2.46 -10.68
CA CYS A 49 10.58 2.21 -11.54
C CYS A 49 10.91 1.26 -12.69
N ARG A 50 12.04 1.48 -13.39
CA ARG A 50 12.50 0.59 -14.48
C ARG A 50 12.81 -0.84 -14.02
N ALA A 51 13.13 -1.02 -12.75
CA ALA A 51 13.40 -2.33 -12.16
C ALA A 51 12.18 -2.92 -11.43
N GLY A 52 10.97 -2.41 -11.68
CA GLY A 52 9.73 -2.89 -11.09
C GLY A 52 9.53 -2.56 -9.61
N ARG A 53 10.39 -1.73 -9.01
CA ARG A 53 10.34 -1.34 -7.59
C ARG A 53 9.64 0.00 -7.41
N VAL A 54 8.41 0.11 -7.89
CA VAL A 54 7.66 1.39 -7.92
C VAL A 54 7.46 2.02 -6.53
N SER A 55 7.35 1.22 -5.47
CA SER A 55 7.27 1.74 -4.08
C SER A 55 8.53 2.48 -3.63
N GLN A 56 9.66 2.28 -4.32
CA GLN A 56 10.93 2.95 -4.07
C GLN A 56 11.23 4.05 -5.08
N CYS A 57 10.23 4.47 -5.87
CA CYS A 57 10.36 5.54 -6.84
C CYS A 57 11.03 6.79 -6.22
N LEU A 58 11.91 7.43 -7.00
CA LEU A 58 12.63 8.65 -6.57
C LEU A 58 11.69 9.86 -6.58
N GLY A 59 10.81 9.96 -7.58
CA GLY A 59 9.75 10.97 -7.65
C GLY A 59 8.49 10.62 -6.85
N ARG A 60 8.54 9.68 -5.89
CA ARG A 60 7.34 9.26 -5.17
C ARG A 60 6.79 10.36 -4.27
N ALA A 61 5.47 10.45 -4.21
CA ALA A 61 4.73 11.22 -3.22
C ALA A 61 3.51 10.40 -2.78
N LEU A 62 3.03 10.66 -1.57
CA LEU A 62 1.86 10.01 -0.96
C LEU A 62 0.69 10.98 -1.01
N PHE A 63 -0.45 10.53 -1.55
CA PHE A 63 -1.66 11.35 -1.57
C PHE A 63 -2.09 11.74 -0.14
N GLY A 64 -2.55 12.96 0.00
CA GLY A 64 -2.92 13.55 1.28
C GLY A 64 -1.81 13.61 2.33
N TYR A 65 -0.57 13.78 1.88
CA TYR A 65 0.60 13.87 2.76
C TYR A 65 1.52 15.03 2.40
N SER A 66 2.31 15.47 3.37
CA SER A 66 3.37 16.47 3.23
C SER A 66 4.44 16.29 4.31
N GLY A 67 5.60 16.94 4.14
CA GLY A 67 6.74 16.86 5.06
C GLY A 67 7.79 15.87 4.59
N VAL A 68 7.78 14.65 5.14
CA VAL A 68 8.71 13.56 4.74
C VAL A 68 8.59 13.24 3.25
N TYR A 69 7.39 13.42 2.69
CA TYR A 69 7.14 13.43 1.25
C TYR A 69 6.78 14.84 0.78
N PRO A 70 7.08 15.18 -0.49
CA PRO A 70 6.54 16.39 -1.11
C PRO A 70 5.03 16.46 -0.94
N ARG A 71 4.49 17.67 -0.77
CA ARG A 71 3.04 17.85 -0.61
C ARG A 71 2.32 17.34 -1.86
N LEU A 72 1.38 16.44 -1.64
CA LEU A 72 0.40 16.00 -2.63
C LEU A 72 -0.96 15.93 -1.95
N ASP A 73 -1.90 16.75 -2.41
CA ASP A 73 -3.26 16.76 -1.86
C ASP A 73 -4.00 15.45 -2.20
N GLY A 74 -4.81 14.99 -1.26
CA GLY A 74 -5.47 13.69 -1.30
C GLY A 74 -6.91 13.69 -1.80
N GLY A 75 -7.55 12.53 -1.68
CA GLY A 75 -8.89 12.23 -2.21
C GLY A 75 -10.06 12.61 -1.29
N HIS A 76 -9.85 13.16 -0.10
CA HIS A 76 -10.94 13.69 0.73
C HIS A 76 -11.41 15.07 0.22
N ALA A 77 -11.78 15.13 -1.06
CA ALA A 77 -12.22 16.30 -1.79
C ALA A 77 -13.11 15.88 -2.97
N GLU A 78 -13.83 16.84 -3.54
CA GLU A 78 -14.70 16.60 -4.72
C GLU A 78 -13.88 16.32 -5.99
N LEU A 79 -12.65 16.83 -6.07
CA LEU A 79 -11.71 16.61 -7.17
C LEU A 79 -10.30 16.41 -6.61
N VAL A 80 -9.57 15.48 -7.20
CA VAL A 80 -8.17 15.20 -6.87
C VAL A 80 -7.32 15.17 -8.13
N ARG A 81 -6.17 15.85 -8.10
CA ARG A 81 -5.22 15.85 -9.22
C ARG A 81 -4.28 14.66 -9.08
N VAL A 82 -4.23 13.80 -10.09
CA VAL A 82 -3.37 12.60 -10.11
C VAL A 82 -2.22 12.78 -11.13
N PRO A 83 -0.99 13.09 -10.67
CA PRO A 83 0.19 13.07 -11.53
C PRO A 83 0.48 11.66 -12.06
N HIS A 84 1.05 11.56 -13.26
CA HIS A 84 1.41 10.29 -13.90
C HIS A 84 0.21 9.32 -13.95
N ALA A 85 -0.95 9.81 -14.38
CA ALA A 85 -2.24 9.10 -14.35
C ALA A 85 -2.15 7.65 -14.84
N ASP A 86 -1.48 7.41 -15.98
CA ASP A 86 -1.32 6.07 -16.57
C ASP A 86 -0.55 5.06 -15.69
N ARG A 87 0.14 5.52 -14.65
CA ARG A 87 0.88 4.68 -13.70
C ARG A 87 0.20 4.56 -12.34
N CYS A 88 -0.74 5.44 -12.04
CA CYS A 88 -1.36 5.57 -10.73
C CYS A 88 -2.83 5.16 -10.74
N LEU A 89 -3.50 5.32 -11.88
CA LEU A 89 -4.91 4.98 -12.06
C LEU A 89 -5.05 3.62 -12.73
N LEU A 90 -5.89 2.79 -12.13
CA LEU A 90 -6.31 1.51 -12.67
C LEU A 90 -7.78 1.61 -13.04
N ALA A 91 -8.08 1.32 -14.30
CA ALA A 91 -9.46 1.20 -14.77
C ALA A 91 -10.19 0.10 -14.00
N LEU A 92 -11.38 0.41 -13.49
CA LEU A 92 -12.21 -0.56 -12.80
C LEU A 92 -13.12 -1.29 -13.80
N PRO A 93 -13.17 -2.64 -13.78
CA PRO A 93 -14.21 -3.39 -14.44
C PRO A 93 -15.60 -3.03 -13.89
N ASP A 94 -16.65 -3.21 -14.69
CA ASP A 94 -18.03 -2.88 -14.29
C ASP A 94 -18.50 -3.75 -13.13
N GLU A 95 -17.96 -4.95 -12.98
CA GLU A 95 -18.30 -5.92 -11.94
C GLU A 95 -17.75 -5.56 -10.56
N VAL A 96 -16.77 -4.65 -10.48
CA VAL A 96 -16.16 -4.22 -9.22
C VAL A 96 -16.86 -2.95 -8.76
N ASP A 97 -17.59 -3.02 -7.64
CA ASP A 97 -18.22 -1.87 -7.00
C ASP A 97 -17.16 -0.94 -6.33
N ASP A 98 -17.55 0.29 -6.01
CA ASP A 98 -16.64 1.30 -5.47
C ASP A 98 -16.14 0.95 -4.04
N GLU A 99 -16.97 0.30 -3.22
CA GLU A 99 -16.61 -0.10 -1.85
C GLU A 99 -15.56 -1.22 -1.87
N SER A 100 -15.63 -2.12 -2.84
CA SER A 100 -14.63 -3.17 -3.08
C SER A 100 -13.38 -2.61 -3.74
N ALA A 101 -13.54 -1.70 -4.70
CA ALA A 101 -12.44 -1.08 -5.42
C ALA A 101 -11.47 -0.33 -4.50
N ILE A 102 -11.98 0.34 -3.46
CA ILE A 102 -11.16 1.15 -2.56
C ILE A 102 -10.01 0.36 -1.90
N PHE A 103 -10.21 -0.94 -1.66
CA PHE A 103 -9.19 -1.81 -1.07
C PHE A 103 -7.95 -1.93 -1.97
N LEU A 104 -8.11 -1.81 -3.30
CA LEU A 104 -7.02 -1.83 -4.27
C LEU A 104 -6.13 -0.59 -4.19
N ALA A 105 -6.56 0.48 -3.54
CA ALA A 105 -5.79 1.71 -3.43
C ALA A 105 -4.55 1.55 -2.52
N ASP A 106 -4.66 0.73 -1.47
CA ASP A 106 -3.58 0.56 -0.48
C ASP A 106 -3.55 -0.83 0.18
N ILE A 107 -4.57 -1.15 0.98
CA ILE A 107 -4.44 -2.25 1.95
C ILE A 107 -4.42 -3.64 1.30
N LEU A 108 -5.17 -3.86 0.22
CA LEU A 108 -5.13 -5.13 -0.53
C LEU A 108 -3.78 -5.35 -1.22
N PRO A 109 -3.25 -4.44 -2.06
CA PRO A 109 -1.93 -4.64 -2.65
C PRO A 109 -0.81 -4.68 -1.61
N THR A 110 -0.96 -4.03 -0.46
CA THR A 110 -0.03 -4.16 0.66
C THR A 110 -0.04 -5.58 1.25
N GLY A 111 -1.22 -6.14 1.56
CA GLY A 111 -1.37 -7.50 2.06
C GLY A 111 -0.93 -8.56 1.05
N PHE A 112 -1.41 -8.46 -0.19
CA PHE A 112 -1.00 -9.31 -1.31
C PHE A 112 0.51 -9.25 -1.54
N GLY A 113 1.08 -8.05 -1.55
CA GLY A 113 2.51 -7.85 -1.71
C GLY A 113 3.33 -8.43 -0.56
N ALA A 114 2.76 -8.55 0.64
CA ALA A 114 3.43 -9.23 1.75
C ALA A 114 3.47 -10.75 1.54
N VAL A 115 2.35 -11.36 1.12
CA VAL A 115 2.26 -12.78 0.77
C VAL A 115 3.20 -13.12 -0.40
N ALA A 116 3.14 -12.34 -1.49
CA ALA A 116 3.96 -12.55 -2.67
C ALA A 116 5.46 -12.38 -2.38
N ARG A 117 5.85 -11.35 -1.62
CA ARG A 117 7.25 -11.18 -1.21
C ARG A 117 7.68 -12.25 -0.22
N GLY A 118 6.78 -12.70 0.65
CA GLY A 118 6.94 -13.85 1.54
C GLY A 118 7.21 -15.15 0.80
N GLY A 119 6.84 -15.22 -0.48
CA GLY A 119 7.07 -16.40 -1.31
C GLY A 119 6.24 -17.60 -0.87
N VAL A 120 5.06 -17.33 -0.29
CA VAL A 120 4.12 -18.34 0.21
C VAL A 120 3.80 -19.34 -0.89
N SER A 121 3.93 -20.61 -0.56
CA SER A 121 3.75 -21.75 -1.44
C SER A 121 2.81 -22.77 -0.82
N ALA A 122 2.27 -23.66 -1.65
CA ALA A 122 1.46 -24.78 -1.17
C ALA A 122 2.24 -25.62 -0.16
N GLY A 123 1.62 -25.89 0.99
CA GLY A 123 2.24 -26.65 2.10
C GLY A 123 2.97 -25.79 3.13
N ASP A 124 3.21 -24.50 2.86
CA ASP A 124 3.81 -23.62 3.86
C ASP A 124 2.88 -23.41 5.05
N MET A 125 3.46 -23.38 6.26
CA MET A 125 2.80 -22.76 7.40
C MET A 125 3.03 -21.25 7.39
N VAL A 126 1.94 -20.49 7.29
CA VAL A 126 1.95 -19.02 7.30
C VAL A 126 1.35 -18.52 8.60
N VAL A 127 2.04 -17.58 9.24
CA VAL A 127 1.53 -16.85 10.40
C VAL A 127 1.39 -15.37 10.07
N VAL A 128 0.21 -14.80 10.29
CA VAL A 128 -0.04 -13.36 10.17
C VAL A 128 -0.19 -12.76 11.57
N VAL A 129 0.75 -11.91 11.96
CA VAL A 129 0.74 -11.20 13.25
C VAL A 129 0.12 -9.82 13.07
N GLY A 130 -1.07 -9.64 13.63
CA GLY A 130 -1.91 -8.44 13.48
C GLY A 130 -3.03 -8.66 12.48
N CYS A 131 -4.28 -8.57 12.94
CA CYS A 131 -5.51 -8.70 12.15
C CYS A 131 -6.20 -7.33 11.96
N GLY A 132 -5.40 -6.26 11.76
CA GLY A 132 -5.90 -5.00 11.23
C GLY A 132 -6.23 -5.12 9.73
N PRO A 133 -6.69 -4.04 9.06
CA PRO A 133 -7.11 -4.11 7.65
C PRO A 133 -6.06 -4.74 6.72
N VAL A 134 -4.79 -4.31 6.80
CA VAL A 134 -3.68 -4.89 6.02
C VAL A 134 -3.45 -6.37 6.34
N GLY A 135 -3.49 -6.74 7.62
CA GLY A 135 -3.28 -8.12 8.06
C GLY A 135 -4.40 -9.04 7.58
N LEU A 136 -5.65 -8.57 7.62
CA LEU A 136 -6.80 -9.32 7.08
C LEU A 136 -6.71 -9.48 5.55
N MET A 137 -6.20 -8.47 4.83
CA MET A 137 -5.91 -8.63 3.40
C MET A 137 -4.81 -9.69 3.16
N ALA A 138 -3.78 -9.75 4.01
CA ALA A 138 -2.76 -10.78 3.93
C ALA A 138 -3.31 -12.18 4.24
N VAL A 139 -4.18 -12.32 5.25
CA VAL A 139 -4.91 -13.56 5.55
C VAL A 139 -5.73 -14.00 4.34
N MET A 140 -6.56 -13.11 3.78
CA MET A 140 -7.38 -13.39 2.61
C MET A 140 -6.54 -13.84 1.41
N CYS A 141 -5.40 -13.18 1.15
CA CYS A 141 -4.51 -13.55 0.05
C CYS A 141 -3.75 -14.86 0.27
N ALA A 142 -3.57 -15.30 1.51
CA ALA A 142 -2.83 -16.52 1.86
C ALA A 142 -3.74 -17.75 2.01
N ALA A 143 -5.04 -17.55 2.24
CA ALA A 143 -6.00 -18.61 2.58
C ALA A 143 -6.03 -19.76 1.57
N ASP A 144 -5.99 -19.46 0.28
CA ASP A 144 -6.06 -20.47 -0.79
C ASP A 144 -4.69 -21.03 -1.22
N ILE A 145 -3.60 -20.57 -0.59
CA ILE A 145 -2.23 -20.94 -0.95
C ILE A 145 -1.55 -21.72 0.18
N ALA A 146 -1.68 -21.24 1.42
CA ALA A 146 -1.00 -21.82 2.57
C ALA A 146 -1.50 -23.24 2.88
N GLY A 147 -0.59 -24.13 3.27
CA GLY A 147 -0.99 -25.44 3.81
C GLY A 147 -1.59 -25.32 5.22
N THR A 148 -1.12 -24.33 5.98
CA THR A 148 -1.68 -23.97 7.29
C THR A 148 -1.58 -22.46 7.47
N LEU A 149 -2.67 -21.82 7.90
CA LEU A 149 -2.74 -20.38 8.09
C LEU A 149 -3.17 -20.05 9.51
N ILE A 150 -2.29 -19.39 10.27
CA ILE A 150 -2.57 -18.93 11.63
C ILE A 150 -2.60 -17.40 11.65
N ALA A 151 -3.61 -16.83 12.28
CA ALA A 151 -3.74 -15.39 12.49
C ALA A 151 -3.63 -15.05 13.98
N VAL A 152 -2.84 -14.04 14.32
CA VAL A 152 -2.57 -13.65 15.72
C VAL A 152 -3.03 -12.22 15.94
N ASP A 153 -3.94 -11.99 16.88
CA ASP A 153 -4.35 -10.63 17.30
C ASP A 153 -4.88 -10.63 18.73
N GLY A 154 -4.63 -9.55 19.48
CA GLY A 154 -5.14 -9.39 20.85
C GLY A 154 -6.65 -9.15 20.91
N VAL A 155 -7.27 -8.67 19.82
CA VAL A 155 -8.70 -8.32 19.77
C VAL A 155 -9.53 -9.48 19.21
N ALA A 156 -10.41 -10.05 20.05
CA ALA A 156 -11.24 -11.19 19.70
C ALA A 156 -12.11 -10.98 18.44
N GLU A 157 -12.68 -9.79 18.25
CA GLU A 157 -13.50 -9.49 17.07
C GLU A 157 -12.67 -9.51 15.77
N ARG A 158 -11.40 -9.10 15.81
CA ARG A 158 -10.52 -9.18 14.64
C ARG A 158 -10.15 -10.63 14.33
N ARG A 159 -9.94 -11.45 15.36
CA ARG A 159 -9.73 -12.90 15.21
C ARG A 159 -10.92 -13.59 14.55
N LYS A 160 -12.16 -13.26 14.94
CA LYS A 160 -13.37 -13.78 14.29
C LYS A 160 -13.44 -13.45 12.79
N ILE A 161 -12.96 -12.27 12.37
CA ILE A 161 -12.89 -11.93 10.95
C ILE A 161 -11.83 -12.78 10.24
N ALA A 162 -10.66 -12.96 10.85
CA ALA A 162 -9.61 -13.81 10.30
C ALA A 162 -10.06 -15.28 10.15
N GLU A 163 -10.85 -15.80 11.10
CA GLU A 163 -11.47 -17.14 11.01
C GLU A 163 -12.42 -17.25 9.81
N ARG A 164 -13.26 -16.24 9.57
CA ARG A 164 -14.15 -16.21 8.39
C ARG A 164 -13.38 -16.16 7.07
N LEU A 165 -12.15 -15.66 7.09
CA LEU A 165 -11.24 -15.62 5.94
C LEU A 165 -10.39 -16.89 5.81
N GLY A 166 -10.58 -17.90 6.66
CA GLY A 166 -9.94 -19.21 6.53
C GLY A 166 -8.70 -19.45 7.41
N ALA A 167 -8.37 -18.54 8.32
CA ALA A 167 -7.27 -18.73 9.27
C ALA A 167 -7.71 -19.39 10.58
N GLN A 168 -6.83 -20.17 11.21
CA GLN A 168 -6.95 -20.46 12.64
C GLN A 168 -6.49 -19.23 13.42
N ALA A 169 -7.38 -18.59 14.18
CA ALA A 169 -7.02 -17.37 14.92
C ALA A 169 -6.74 -17.65 16.41
N VAL A 170 -5.66 -17.04 16.94
CA VAL A 170 -5.20 -17.25 18.33
C VAL A 170 -4.78 -15.94 18.99
N ALA A 171 -4.83 -15.89 20.32
CA ALA A 171 -4.29 -14.75 21.07
C ALA A 171 -2.74 -14.76 21.05
N PRO A 172 -2.07 -13.60 21.20
CA PRO A 172 -0.61 -13.52 21.18
C PRO A 172 0.10 -14.46 22.17
N GLU A 173 -0.47 -14.64 23.35
CA GLU A 173 0.03 -15.53 24.40
C GLU A 173 -0.04 -17.02 24.05
N GLU A 174 -0.93 -17.41 23.12
CA GLU A 174 -1.10 -18.80 22.66
C GLU A 174 -0.24 -19.11 21.43
N ALA A 175 0.13 -18.08 20.67
CA ALA A 175 0.73 -18.21 19.34
C ALA A 175 2.00 -19.07 19.32
N THR A 176 2.88 -18.91 20.33
CA THR A 176 4.13 -19.68 20.39
C THR A 176 3.86 -21.17 20.55
N THR A 177 2.98 -21.55 21.48
CA THR A 177 2.62 -22.94 21.73
C THR A 177 1.95 -23.56 20.51
N VAL A 178 0.96 -22.89 19.93
CA VAL A 178 0.21 -23.39 18.78
C VAL A 178 1.12 -23.64 17.57
N VAL A 179 2.00 -22.68 17.24
CA VAL A 179 2.96 -22.84 16.15
C VAL A 179 3.96 -23.96 16.46
N ALA A 180 4.47 -24.02 17.68
CA ALA A 180 5.47 -25.01 18.04
C ALA A 180 4.92 -26.44 18.03
N ASP A 181 3.69 -26.65 18.51
CA ASP A 181 3.01 -27.95 18.49
C ASP A 181 2.71 -28.39 17.05
N ALA A 182 2.25 -27.47 16.21
CA ALA A 182 1.94 -27.75 14.81
C ALA A 182 3.19 -28.00 13.93
N THR A 183 4.38 -27.62 14.41
CA THR A 183 5.63 -27.67 13.61
C THR A 183 6.73 -28.52 14.24
N ALA A 184 6.44 -29.27 15.30
CA ALA A 184 7.44 -30.00 16.08
C ALA A 184 8.62 -29.11 16.51
N GLN A 185 8.28 -27.93 17.06
CA GLN A 185 9.21 -26.90 17.56
C GLN A 185 10.08 -26.23 16.47
N LEU A 186 9.80 -26.47 15.19
CA LEU A 186 10.58 -25.86 14.12
C LEU A 186 10.22 -24.39 13.92
N GLY A 187 8.94 -24.01 14.03
CA GLY A 187 8.40 -22.70 13.68
C GLY A 187 7.80 -22.63 12.27
N ALA A 188 7.19 -21.50 11.92
CA ALA A 188 6.47 -21.26 10.67
C ALA A 188 7.40 -20.92 9.50
N ASP A 189 7.01 -21.33 8.29
CA ASP A 189 7.77 -21.09 7.05
C ASP A 189 7.76 -19.61 6.66
N VAL A 190 6.60 -18.95 6.79
CA VAL A 190 6.43 -17.53 6.50
C VAL A 190 5.73 -16.84 7.66
N VAL A 191 6.26 -15.69 8.08
CA VAL A 191 5.61 -14.82 9.07
C VAL A 191 5.44 -13.42 8.50
N ILE A 192 4.20 -12.93 8.48
CA ILE A 192 3.82 -11.60 8.03
C ILE A 192 3.51 -10.74 9.26
N GLU A 193 4.26 -9.66 9.45
CA GLU A 193 4.06 -8.71 10.56
C GLU A 193 3.28 -7.50 10.05
N ALA A 194 2.05 -7.34 10.56
CA ALA A 194 1.10 -6.31 10.15
C ALA A 194 0.47 -5.54 11.33
N ALA A 195 1.00 -5.68 12.55
CA ALA A 195 0.57 -4.97 13.74
C ALA A 195 1.38 -3.68 14.00
N GLY A 196 2.62 -3.61 13.53
CA GLY A 196 3.48 -2.43 13.58
C GLY A 196 4.00 -2.07 14.97
N SER A 197 4.05 -3.01 15.91
CA SER A 197 4.54 -2.80 17.28
C SER A 197 5.83 -3.57 17.56
N PRO A 198 6.72 -3.08 18.48
CA PRO A 198 7.92 -3.82 18.85
C PRO A 198 7.64 -5.23 19.39
N GLY A 199 6.58 -5.40 20.17
CA GLY A 199 6.17 -6.71 20.70
C GLY A 199 5.69 -7.67 19.60
N ALA A 200 4.95 -7.15 18.60
CA ALA A 200 4.54 -7.96 17.46
C ALA A 200 5.73 -8.39 16.59
N LEU A 201 6.73 -7.51 16.42
CA LEU A 201 7.95 -7.85 15.71
C LEU A 201 8.78 -8.92 16.45
N ASP A 202 8.93 -8.81 17.78
CA ASP A 202 9.61 -9.83 18.59
C ASP A 202 8.88 -11.19 18.50
N LEU A 203 7.55 -11.18 18.62
CA LEU A 203 6.75 -12.38 18.45
C LEU A 203 6.93 -12.98 17.04
N ALA A 204 6.83 -12.17 15.98
CA ALA A 204 7.00 -12.63 14.61
C ALA A 204 8.37 -13.30 14.39
N LEU A 205 9.44 -12.73 14.96
CA LEU A 205 10.78 -13.31 14.91
C LEU A 205 10.86 -14.66 15.62
N ARG A 206 10.22 -14.82 16.79
CA ARG A 206 10.19 -16.09 17.54
C ARG A 206 9.39 -17.19 16.86
N LEU A 207 8.30 -16.82 16.19
CA LEU A 207 7.43 -17.77 15.48
C LEU A 207 8.04 -18.25 14.16
N THR A 208 9.00 -17.50 13.61
CA THR A 208 9.67 -17.86 12.36
C THR A 208 10.56 -19.09 12.56
N ARG A 209 10.53 -20.01 11.59
CA ARG A 209 11.27 -21.27 11.66
C ARG A 209 12.78 -21.07 11.93
N GLY A 210 13.27 -21.75 12.98
CA GLY A 210 14.68 -21.86 13.36
C GLY A 210 15.34 -23.13 12.78
N ARG A 211 16.64 -23.09 12.47
CA ARG A 211 17.37 -24.07 11.63
C ARG A 211 17.30 -25.55 12.07
N GLY A 212 17.10 -26.44 11.09
CA GLY A 212 17.70 -27.78 11.03
C GLY A 212 18.79 -27.83 9.94
N LEU A 213 19.84 -28.64 10.13
CA LEU A 213 21.01 -28.73 9.23
C LEU A 213 20.61 -29.36 7.88
N GLY A 214 20.46 -28.57 6.80
CA GLY A 214 20.43 -29.11 5.43
C GLY A 214 19.33 -28.68 4.46
N SER A 215 18.47 -27.70 4.77
CA SER A 215 17.49 -27.16 3.79
C SER A 215 17.83 -25.73 3.36
N GLU A 216 17.68 -25.43 2.06
CA GLU A 216 17.81 -24.08 1.53
C GLU A 216 16.74 -23.17 2.16
N ILE A 217 17.18 -22.17 2.92
CA ILE A 217 16.32 -21.37 3.78
C ILE A 217 15.64 -20.23 3.00
N ARG A 218 14.31 -20.16 3.01
CA ARG A 218 13.53 -18.95 2.60
C ARG A 218 13.09 -18.16 3.84
N HIS A 219 13.98 -17.36 4.43
CA HIS A 219 13.58 -16.38 5.45
C HIS A 219 12.91 -15.17 4.79
N ARG A 220 11.61 -14.95 5.01
CA ARG A 220 10.93 -13.76 4.48
C ARG A 220 9.95 -13.15 5.49
N ILE A 221 10.46 -12.25 6.33
CA ILE A 221 9.61 -11.33 7.09
C ILE A 221 9.18 -10.23 6.12
N ALA A 222 7.92 -10.24 5.73
CA ALA A 222 7.32 -9.12 5.04
C ALA A 222 6.75 -8.15 6.09
N THR A 223 7.51 -7.12 6.45
CA THR A 223 7.01 -6.02 7.27
C THR A 223 6.19 -5.06 6.42
N SER A 224 4.99 -4.69 6.88
CA SER A 224 4.16 -3.68 6.23
C SER A 224 4.78 -2.27 6.29
N PHE A 225 4.27 -1.38 5.43
CA PHE A 225 4.70 -0.03 5.03
C PHE A 225 5.47 0.83 6.06
N LEU A 226 5.16 0.74 7.35
CA LEU A 226 5.72 1.60 8.41
C LEU A 226 7.24 1.46 8.61
N GLN A 227 7.85 0.32 8.31
CA GLN A 227 9.31 0.17 8.45
C GLN A 227 10.07 0.74 7.23
N GLN A 228 9.44 0.82 6.06
CA GLN A 228 10.02 1.50 4.88
C GLN A 228 10.13 3.01 5.13
N LEU A 229 9.21 3.60 5.90
CA LEU A 229 9.30 5.00 6.34
C LEU A 229 10.49 5.27 7.28
N ARG A 230 10.97 4.26 8.02
CA ARG A 230 12.11 4.40 8.95
C ARG A 230 13.48 4.26 8.27
N ARG A 231 13.55 3.71 7.06
CA ARG A 231 14.80 3.60 6.27
C ARG A 231 15.01 4.80 5.34
N GLY A 232 14.49 5.97 5.70
CA GLY A 232 14.94 7.25 5.15
C GLY A 232 16.37 7.54 5.60
N GLY A 233 17.35 6.94 4.91
CA GLY A 233 18.73 7.38 5.02
C GLY A 233 18.80 8.88 4.73
N SER A 234 19.51 9.61 5.56
CA SER A 234 19.73 11.05 5.45
C SER A 234 20.33 11.38 4.08
N ILE A 235 19.52 11.86 3.16
CA ILE A 235 19.99 12.56 1.96
C ILE A 235 20.13 14.02 2.37
N GLN A 236 21.38 14.49 2.44
CA GLN A 236 21.63 15.92 2.60
C GLN A 236 20.98 16.69 1.45
N PRO A 237 20.34 17.83 1.70
CA PRO A 237 19.77 18.63 0.62
C PRO A 237 20.91 19.14 -0.25
N ALA A 238 20.97 18.67 -1.50
CA ALA A 238 21.76 19.34 -2.52
C ALA A 238 21.13 20.72 -2.73
N SER A 239 21.80 21.74 -2.22
CA SER A 239 21.45 23.14 -2.40
C SER A 239 21.56 23.50 -3.88
N SER A 240 20.43 23.55 -4.58
CA SER A 240 20.26 24.27 -5.83
C SER A 240 18.80 24.68 -5.92
N PRO A 241 18.47 25.99 -5.84
CA PRO A 241 17.09 26.42 -6.01
C PRO A 241 16.65 26.08 -7.43
N ILE A 242 15.58 25.31 -7.56
CA ILE A 242 14.87 25.17 -8.82
C ILE A 242 14.32 26.58 -9.14
N ASP A 243 14.94 27.22 -10.13
CA ASP A 243 14.57 28.53 -10.63
C ASP A 243 13.13 28.49 -11.16
N SER A 244 12.23 29.21 -10.47
CA SER A 244 10.82 29.34 -10.82
C SER A 244 10.57 30.27 -12.03
N ARG A 245 11.61 30.72 -12.74
CA ARG A 245 11.50 31.71 -13.83
C ARG A 245 11.52 31.15 -15.26
N SER A 246 11.60 29.83 -15.47
CA SER A 246 11.65 29.25 -16.82
C SER A 246 10.44 28.40 -17.25
N MET A 247 9.34 28.37 -16.47
CA MET A 247 8.07 27.79 -16.94
C MET A 247 7.16 28.89 -17.51
N PRO A 248 6.61 28.73 -18.72
CA PRO A 248 5.66 29.70 -19.27
C PRO A 248 4.45 29.77 -18.34
N ARG A 249 4.17 30.98 -17.84
CA ARG A 249 2.97 31.25 -17.04
C ARG A 249 1.73 30.77 -17.82
N PRO A 250 0.77 30.08 -17.19
CA PRO A 250 -0.52 29.84 -17.83
C PRO A 250 -1.11 31.19 -18.21
N ARG A 251 -1.24 31.44 -19.51
CA ARG A 251 -2.07 32.53 -19.99
C ARG A 251 -3.51 32.12 -19.74
N LEU A 252 -4.20 32.89 -18.90
CA LEU A 252 -5.64 33.04 -18.99
C LEU A 252 -5.96 33.64 -20.36
N ILE A 253 -6.54 32.83 -21.25
CA ILE A 253 -7.27 33.23 -22.46
C ILE A 253 -8.50 32.32 -22.45
N GLY A 254 -9.74 32.79 -22.52
CA GLY A 254 -10.22 34.12 -22.86
C GLY A 254 -11.53 33.93 -23.63
N SER A 255 -12.58 34.56 -23.11
CA SER A 255 -13.88 34.79 -23.72
C SER A 255 -13.91 34.83 -25.25
N SER A 256 -14.91 34.15 -25.83
CA SER A 256 -15.46 34.52 -27.14
C SER A 256 -16.88 35.05 -26.94
N THR A 257 -17.02 36.33 -27.26
CA THR A 257 -18.23 37.12 -27.44
C THR A 257 -19.38 36.41 -28.13
N ALA A 258 -20.59 36.53 -27.56
CA ALA A 258 -21.83 36.61 -28.32
C ALA A 258 -22.84 37.50 -27.58
N ALA A 259 -22.68 38.80 -27.75
CA ALA A 259 -23.76 39.74 -27.51
C ALA A 259 -24.79 39.57 -28.64
N LYS A 260 -25.98 39.06 -28.33
CA LYS A 260 -27.20 39.28 -29.10
C LYS A 260 -28.24 39.93 -28.19
N ARG A 261 -28.27 41.27 -28.22
CA ARG A 261 -29.50 42.04 -27.97
C ARG A 261 -30.23 42.15 -29.30
N GLN A 262 -31.49 41.71 -29.35
CA GLN A 262 -32.47 42.18 -30.31
C GLN A 262 -33.78 42.45 -29.57
N ARG A 263 -34.15 43.74 -29.64
CA ARG A 263 -35.47 44.39 -29.52
C ARG A 263 -36.26 44.21 -28.22
#